data_AF-A0A6I5CIB9-F1
#
_entry.id   AF-A0A6I5CIB9-F1
#
_cell.length_a   1.000
_cell.length_b   1.000
_cell.length_c   1.000
_cell.angle_alpha   90.00
_cell.angle_beta   90.00
_cell.angle_gamma   90.00
#
_symmetry.space_group_name_H-M   'P 1'
#
loop_
_entity.id
_entity.type
_entity.pdbx_description
1 polymer ?
#
loop_
_entity_poly.entity_id
_entity_poly.type
_entity_poly.pdbx_seq_one_letter_code
_entity_poly.pdbx_strand_id
1 'polypeptide(L)'
;MQRPCVPPSVPLAPPLNALLRRYAAGSAVACEPVDQGLLNRGYRLCTTRGRYFLKHHFDPDTADPASIARRHRATQRLADLGVPVAPALAGRDG
;
A
#
# COMPACT_ATOMS: atom_id res chain seq x y z
N MET A 1 -18.49 14.84 -19.36
CA MET A 1 -19.03 13.48 -19.51
C MET A 1 -18.43 12.59 -18.42
N GLN A 2 -19.22 12.22 -17.40
CA GLN A 2 -18.77 11.32 -16.33
C GLN A 2 -18.90 9.89 -16.83
N ARG A 3 -17.79 9.16 -16.96
CA ARG A 3 -17.81 7.72 -17.27
C ARG A 3 -18.35 6.99 -16.03
N PRO A 4 -19.32 6.06 -16.17
CA PRO A 4 -19.75 5.24 -15.05
C PRO A 4 -18.58 4.33 -14.66
N CYS A 5 -18.08 4.51 -13.44
CA CYS A 5 -17.15 3.58 -12.81
C CYS A 5 -17.95 2.35 -12.37
N VAL A 6 -18.02 1.33 -13.24
CA VAL A 6 -18.45 0.00 -12.82
C VAL A 6 -17.18 -0.72 -12.37
N PRO A 7 -17.01 -1.05 -11.08
CA PRO A 7 -15.90 -1.90 -10.68
C PRO A 7 -16.19 -3.34 -11.12
N PRO A 8 -15.22 -4.08 -11.68
CA PRO A 8 -15.32 -5.53 -11.66
C PRO A 8 -15.26 -5.98 -10.20
N SER A 9 -16.32 -6.64 -9.73
CA SER A 9 -16.36 -7.35 -8.45
C SER A 9 -15.43 -8.57 -8.52
N VAL A 10 -14.12 -8.33 -8.54
CA VAL A 10 -13.16 -9.38 -8.20
C VAL A 10 -13.25 -9.54 -6.69
N PRO A 11 -13.65 -10.71 -6.16
CA PRO A 11 -13.55 -10.93 -4.73
C PRO A 11 -12.09 -10.68 -4.34
N LEU A 12 -11.85 -9.71 -3.45
CA LEU A 12 -10.52 -9.41 -2.95
C LEU A 12 -10.04 -10.64 -2.16
N ALA A 13 -9.39 -11.54 -2.91
CA ALA A 13 -8.99 -12.84 -2.45
C ALA A 13 -8.01 -12.70 -1.26
N PRO A 14 -7.95 -13.71 -0.37
CA PRO A 14 -6.81 -13.84 0.55
C PRO A 14 -5.54 -13.86 -0.31
N PRO A 15 -4.75 -12.77 -0.31
CA PRO A 15 -4.08 -12.24 0.89
C PRO A 15 -4.49 -10.84 1.38
N LEU A 16 -5.31 -10.07 0.65
CA LEU A 16 -5.50 -8.64 1.00
C LEU A 16 -6.22 -8.43 2.34
N ASN A 17 -7.28 -9.21 2.62
CA ASN A 17 -8.04 -9.06 3.86
C ASN A 17 -7.19 -9.33 5.12
N ALA A 18 -6.25 -10.28 5.05
CA ALA A 18 -5.33 -10.56 6.14
C ALA A 18 -4.37 -9.39 6.37
N LEU A 19 -3.85 -8.79 5.28
CA LEU A 19 -3.02 -7.61 5.33
C LEU A 19 -3.74 -6.44 6.00
N LEU A 20 -4.97 -6.12 5.58
CA LEU A 20 -5.69 -4.96 6.14
C LEU A 20 -6.03 -5.13 7.61
N ARG A 21 -6.28 -6.35 8.07
CA ARG A 21 -6.44 -6.63 9.52
C ARG A 21 -5.13 -6.35 10.28
N ARG A 22 -3.99 -6.80 9.76
CA ARG A 22 -2.66 -6.59 10.36
C ARG A 22 -2.31 -5.11 10.52
N TYR A 23 -2.73 -4.28 9.58
CA TYR A 23 -2.48 -2.83 9.59
C TYR A 23 -3.67 -2.00 10.09
N ALA A 24 -4.72 -2.64 10.64
CA ALA A 24 -5.93 -1.99 11.13
C ALA A 24 -6.60 -1.01 10.13
N ALA A 25 -6.45 -1.28 8.83
CA ALA A 25 -6.87 -0.43 7.71
C ALA A 25 -8.34 -0.63 7.29
N GLY A 26 -9.12 -1.40 8.07
CA GLY A 26 -10.53 -1.70 7.77
C GLY A 26 -10.71 -2.68 6.62
N SER A 27 -11.89 -2.66 5.99
CA SER A 27 -12.21 -3.49 4.81
C SER A 27 -11.92 -2.75 3.51
N ALA A 28 -11.45 -3.47 2.50
CA ALA A 28 -11.23 -2.93 1.16
C ALA A 28 -12.56 -2.59 0.47
N VAL A 29 -12.60 -1.42 -0.16
CA VAL A 29 -13.70 -0.91 -0.99
C VAL A 29 -13.30 -1.01 -2.47
N ALA A 30 -12.06 -0.64 -2.80
CA ALA A 30 -11.49 -0.77 -4.14
C ALA A 30 -9.98 -0.97 -4.05
N CYS A 31 -9.41 -1.73 -4.98
CA CYS A 31 -7.96 -1.93 -5.10
C CYS A 31 -7.60 -1.94 -6.59
N GLU A 32 -7.02 -0.86 -7.08
CA GLU A 32 -6.75 -0.65 -8.50
C GLU A 32 -5.24 -0.63 -8.73
N PRO A 33 -4.71 -1.34 -9.74
CA PRO A 33 -3.29 -1.24 -10.10
C PRO A 33 -2.97 0.19 -10.52
N VAL A 34 -1.71 0.61 -10.28
CA VAL A 34 -1.17 1.84 -10.82
C VAL A 34 -0.31 1.48 -12.03
N ASP A 35 -0.72 1.99 -13.19
CA ASP A 35 -0.11 1.68 -14.50
C ASP A 35 1.36 2.13 -14.61
N GLN A 36 1.82 2.98 -13.70
CA GLN A 36 3.16 3.53 -13.67
C GLN A 36 3.93 3.03 -12.44
N GLY A 37 4.91 2.15 -12.67
CA GLY A 37 5.83 1.67 -11.64
C GLY A 37 6.90 0.76 -12.24
N LEU A 38 8.18 1.09 -12.04
CA LEU A 38 9.30 0.34 -12.61
C LEU A 38 9.73 -0.86 -11.76
N LEU A 39 9.58 -0.76 -10.44
CA LEU A 39 10.23 -1.68 -9.48
C LEU A 39 9.25 -2.49 -8.63
N ASN A 40 7.99 -2.06 -8.54
CA ASN A 40 6.99 -2.70 -7.69
C ASN A 40 5.63 -2.67 -8.38
N ARG A 41 4.80 -3.67 -8.10
CA ARG A 41 3.37 -3.60 -8.44
C ARG A 41 2.70 -2.68 -7.42
N GLY A 42 2.35 -1.47 -7.87
CA GLY A 42 1.68 -0.46 -7.06
C GLY A 42 0.16 -0.56 -7.21
N TYR A 43 -0.56 -0.32 -6.11
CA TYR A 43 -2.02 -0.27 -6.11
C TYR A 43 -2.56 0.93 -5.34
N ARG A 44 -3.58 1.59 -5.88
CA ARG A 44 -4.43 2.55 -5.15
C ARG A 44 -5.47 1.75 -4.39
N LEU A 45 -5.44 1.85 -3.07
CA LEU A 45 -6.31 1.10 -2.18
C LEU A 45 -7.26 2.06 -1.45
N CYS A 46 -8.55 1.92 -1.72
CA CYS A 46 -9.61 2.56 -0.95
C CYS A 46 -10.15 1.56 0.07
N THR A 47 -10.28 1.98 1.32
CA THR A 47 -10.82 1.18 2.42
C THR A 47 -11.88 1.97 3.18
N THR A 48 -12.62 1.27 4.04
CA THR A 48 -13.53 1.88 5.03
C THR A 48 -12.84 2.83 6.02
N ARG A 49 -11.50 2.81 6.15
CA ARG A 49 -10.74 3.67 7.07
C ARG A 49 -9.82 4.67 6.39
N GLY A 50 -9.85 4.76 5.07
CA GLY A 50 -9.03 5.73 4.33
C GLY A 50 -8.50 5.19 3.02
N ARG A 51 -7.61 5.99 2.42
CA ARG A 51 -6.96 5.71 1.14
C ARG A 51 -5.47 5.46 1.38
N TYR A 52 -4.95 4.41 0.75
CA TYR A 52 -3.59 3.94 0.92
C TYR A 52 -2.96 3.65 -0.44
N PHE A 53 -1.63 3.63 -0.47
CA PHE A 53 -0.87 3.07 -1.56
C PHE A 53 -0.26 1.75 -1.12
N LEU A 54 -0.59 0.66 -1.81
CA LEU A 54 -0.05 -0.66 -1.54
C LEU A 54 1.10 -0.95 -2.51
N LYS A 55 2.30 -1.20 -1.96
CA LYS A 55 3.45 -1.68 -2.71
C LYS A 55 3.60 -3.19 -2.53
N HIS A 56 3.54 -3.93 -3.61
CA HIS A 56 3.92 -5.34 -3.63
C HIS A 56 5.35 -5.47 -4.20
N HIS A 57 6.28 -5.76 -3.30
CA HIS A 57 7.67 -6.10 -3.62
C HIS A 57 7.73 -7.55 -4.13
N PHE A 58 8.01 -7.74 -5.41
CA PHE A 58 8.01 -9.07 -6.03
C PHE A 58 9.37 -9.48 -6.61
N ASP A 59 10.27 -8.52 -6.84
CA ASP A 59 11.60 -8.75 -7.38
C ASP A 59 12.57 -9.11 -6.23
N PRO A 60 13.13 -10.34 -6.18
CA PRO A 60 14.02 -10.79 -5.12
C PRO A 60 15.22 -9.87 -4.88
N ASP A 61 15.75 -9.23 -5.93
CA ASP A 61 16.93 -8.36 -5.84
C ASP A 61 16.61 -7.05 -5.12
N THR A 62 15.34 -6.64 -5.10
CA THR A 62 14.90 -5.38 -4.48
C THR A 62 13.97 -5.57 -3.27
N ALA A 63 13.48 -6.80 -3.07
CA ALA A 63 12.52 -7.20 -2.04
C ALA A 63 13.14 -7.71 -0.72
N ASP A 64 14.45 -7.53 -0.50
CA ASP A 64 15.09 -7.82 0.77
C ASP A 64 14.38 -7.10 1.96
N PRO A 65 13.82 -7.83 2.94
CA PRO A 65 13.09 -7.26 4.06
C PRO A 65 13.91 -6.25 4.88
N ALA A 66 15.21 -6.50 5.08
CA ALA A 66 16.05 -5.60 5.86
C ALA A 66 16.24 -4.25 5.16
N SER A 67 16.43 -4.28 3.84
CA SER A 67 16.50 -3.09 3.00
C SER A 67 15.18 -2.34 2.94
N ILE A 68 14.04 -3.04 2.86
CA ILE A 68 12.71 -2.40 2.94
C ILE A 68 12.53 -1.69 4.28
N ALA A 69 12.84 -2.36 5.41
CA ALA A 69 12.74 -1.76 6.74
C ALA A 69 13.66 -0.54 6.91
N ARG A 70 14.88 -0.58 6.34
CA ARG A 70 15.80 0.57 6.32
C ARG A 70 15.21 1.75 5.54
N ARG A 71 14.61 1.50 4.37
CA ARG A 71 13.93 2.55 3.58
C ARG A 71 12.76 3.15 4.35
N HIS A 72 11.95 2.35 5.03
CA HIS A 72 10.84 2.86 5.86
C HIS A 72 11.33 3.79 6.97
N ARG A 73 12.40 3.41 7.69
CA ARG A 73 12.99 4.27 8.73
C ARG A 73 13.54 5.58 8.14
N ALA A 74 14.14 5.53 6.95
CA ALA A 74 14.61 6.74 6.28
C ALA A 74 13.43 7.67 5.90
N THR A 75 12.36 7.11 5.33
CA THR A 75 11.14 7.88 5.02
C THR A 75 10.52 8.49 6.27
N GLN A 76 10.48 7.78 7.39
CA GLN A 76 9.96 8.32 8.65
C GLN A 76 10.80 9.52 9.11
N ARG A 77 12.13 9.39 9.12
CA ARG A 77 13.03 10.50 9.50
C ARG A 77 12.87 11.72 8.59
N LEU A 78 12.64 11.52 7.29
CA LEU A 78 12.34 12.61 6.36
C LEU A 78 11.03 13.31 6.71
N ALA A 79 9.99 12.54 7.07
CA ALA A 79 8.71 13.08 7.51
C ALA A 79 8.85 13.89 8.81
N ASP A 80 9.65 13.39 9.77
CA ASP A 80 9.91 14.08 11.04
C ASP A 80 10.64 15.43 10.83
N LEU A 81 11.37 15.57 9.72
CA LEU A 81 12.00 16.82 9.27
C LEU A 81 11.06 17.73 8.46
N GLY A 82 9.80 17.35 8.26
CA GLY A 82 8.81 18.12 7.51
C GLY A 82 8.91 17.98 5.98
N VAL A 83 9.73 17.06 5.48
CA VAL A 83 9.80 16.78 4.03
C VAL A 83 8.49 16.12 3.58
N PRO A 84 7.85 16.56 2.49
CA PRO A 84 6.62 15.96 1.99
C PRO A 84 6.89 14.56 1.44
N VAL A 85 6.68 13.55 2.28
CA VAL A 85 6.81 12.13 1.96
C VAL A 85 5.58 11.37 2.46
N ALA A 86 5.40 10.13 2.01
CA ALA A 86 4.37 9.21 2.51
C ALA A 86 5.01 8.13 3.39
N PRO A 87 4.96 8.25 4.73
CA PRO A 87 5.46 7.22 5.64
C PRO A 87 4.76 5.88 5.46
N ALA A 88 5.44 4.80 5.81
CA ALA A 88 4.83 3.48 5.84
C ALA A 88 3.80 3.41 6.97
N LEU A 89 2.68 2.74 6.71
CA LEU A 89 1.66 2.48 7.73
C LEU A 89 2.23 1.47 8.75
N ALA A 90 2.20 1.83 10.03
CA ALA A 90 2.63 0.93 11.11
C ALA A 90 1.67 -0.27 11.24
N GLY A 91 2.23 -1.43 11.57
CA GLY A 91 1.42 -2.60 11.89
C GLY A 91 0.77 -2.45 13.27
N ARG A 92 -0.11 -3.38 13.63
CA ARG A 92 -0.62 -3.48 15.01
C ARG A 92 0.48 -3.73 16.05
N ASP A 93 1.59 -4.32 15.64
CA ASP A 93 2.70 -4.69 16.52
C ASP A 93 3.77 -3.57 16.64
N GLY A 94 3.50 -2.38 16.08
CA GLY A 94 4.49 -1.31 15.90
C GLY A 94 5.28 -1.44 14.60
#